data_AF-A0A8S0Z4V3-F1
#
_entry.id   AF-A0A8S0Z4V3-F1
#
_cell.length_a   1.000
_cell.length_b   1.000
_cell.length_c   1.000
_cell.angle_alpha   90.00
_cell.angle_beta   90.00
_cell.angle_gamma   90.00
#
_symmetry.space_group_name_H-M   'P 1'
#
loop_
_entity.id
_entity.type
_entity.pdbx_description
1 polymer ?
#
loop_
_entity_poly.entity_id
_entity_poly.type
_entity_poly.pdbx_seq_one_letter_code
_entity_poly.pdbx_strand_id
1 'polypeptide(L)'
;MIVDIAVPHDENLVKVEKEKQIKYLDLSHEIVDMWNVDSVIIVPIVVSAHGLIAKSLDQHLKRLTLDGWIKGLMQKAVLLDTARIVRRFLSLES
;
A
#
# COMPACT_ATOMS: atom_id res chain seq x y z
N MET A 1 15.53 -1.96 -0.98
CA MET A 1 14.07 -2.10 -1.21
C MET A 1 13.38 -0.85 -0.71
N ILE A 2 12.38 -0.36 -1.43
CA ILE A 2 11.57 0.81 -1.05
C ILE A 2 10.12 0.34 -0.90
N VAL A 3 9.55 0.53 0.29
CA VAL A 3 8.14 0.20 0.57
C VAL A 3 7.43 1.50 0.91
N ASP A 4 6.30 1.75 0.25
CA ASP A 4 5.48 2.93 0.50
C ASP A 4 3.99 2.55 0.53
N ILE A 5 3.24 3.12 1.47
CA ILE A 5 1.85 2.79 1.76
C ILE A 5 0.95 3.97 1.37
N ALA A 6 -0.23 3.71 0.81
CA ALA A 6 -1.28 4.73 0.65
C ALA A 6 -2.69 4.18 0.78
N VAL A 7 -3.58 5.09 1.18
CA VAL A 7 -5.03 4.86 1.27
C VAL A 7 -5.77 5.88 0.39
N PRO A 8 -5.90 5.62 -0.93
CA PRO A 8 -6.60 6.51 -1.83
C PRO A 8 -8.11 6.24 -1.83
N HIS A 9 -8.84 7.07 -2.57
CA HIS A 9 -10.18 6.73 -3.02
C HIS A 9 -10.12 5.55 -4.03
N ASP A 10 -11.18 4.75 -4.07
CA ASP A 10 -11.26 3.50 -4.84
C ASP A 10 -10.91 3.71 -6.32
N GLU A 11 -11.47 4.74 -6.95
CA GLU A 11 -11.22 5.09 -8.36
C GLU A 11 -9.75 5.41 -8.67
N ASN A 12 -9.01 5.87 -7.66
CA ASN A 12 -7.62 6.30 -7.81
C ASN A 12 -6.61 5.21 -7.46
N LEU A 13 -7.06 4.02 -7.05
CA LEU A 13 -6.18 2.96 -6.54
C LEU A 13 -5.08 2.57 -7.52
N VAL A 14 -5.42 2.32 -8.79
CA VAL A 14 -4.45 1.93 -9.84
C VAL A 14 -3.54 3.10 -10.20
N LYS A 15 -4.08 4.32 -10.21
CA LYS A 15 -3.33 5.54 -10.52
C LYS A 15 -2.25 5.78 -9.46
N VAL A 16 -2.61 5.75 -8.19
CA VAL A 16 -1.70 5.97 -7.06
C VAL A 16 -0.63 4.89 -6.97
N GLU A 17 -0.96 3.63 -7.29
CA GLU A 17 0.04 2.56 -7.37
C GLU A 17 1.13 2.90 -8.41
N LYS A 18 0.73 3.28 -9.62
CA LYS A 18 1.66 3.65 -10.70
C LYS A 18 2.47 4.91 -10.36
N GLU A 19 1.82 5.93 -9.82
CA GLU A 19 2.48 7.17 -9.41
C GLU A 19 3.57 6.89 -8.37
N LYS A 20 3.34 6.00 -7.41
CA LYS A 20 4.39 5.60 -6.45
C LYS A 20 5.53 4.84 -7.12
N GLN A 21 5.25 3.94 -8.06
CA GLN A 21 6.32 3.26 -8.81
C GLN A 21 7.19 4.26 -9.58
N ILE A 22 6.57 5.24 -10.25
CA ILE A 22 7.28 6.28 -11.00
C ILE A 22 8.07 7.18 -10.06
N LYS A 23 7.45 7.63 -8.95
CA LYS A 23 8.07 8.53 -7.97
C LYS A 23 9.39 8.00 -7.40
N TYR A 24 9.49 6.70 -7.16
CA TYR A 24 10.68 6.09 -6.55
C TYR A 24 11.65 5.50 -7.59
N LEU A 25 11.36 5.60 -8.88
CA LEU A 25 12.20 5.00 -9.91
C LEU A 25 13.60 5.62 -9.92
N ASP A 26 13.69 6.95 -9.96
CA ASP A 26 14.99 7.65 -9.97
C ASP A 26 15.79 7.37 -8.69
N LEU A 27 15.13 7.44 -7.53
CA LEU A 27 15.74 7.08 -6.25
C LEU A 27 16.23 5.62 -6.22
N SER A 28 15.53 4.70 -6.88
CA SER A 28 15.94 3.30 -6.92
C SER A 28 17.25 3.11 -7.69
N HIS A 29 17.46 3.87 -8.77
CA HIS A 29 18.71 3.87 -9.53
C HIS A 29 19.85 4.49 -8.73
N GLU A 30 19.61 5.63 -8.07
CA GLU A 30 20.61 6.27 -7.21
C GLU A 30 21.08 5.35 -6.08
N ILE A 31 20.17 4.59 -5.45
CA ILE A 31 20.52 3.62 -4.41
C ILE A 31 21.31 2.44 -4.99
N VAL A 32 20.96 1.96 -6.19
CA VAL A 32 21.73 0.91 -6.89
C VAL A 32 23.18 1.34 -7.06
N ASP A 33 23.40 2.54 -7.59
CA ASP A 33 24.73 3.08 -7.85
C ASP A 33 25.51 3.36 -6.55
N MET A 34 24.85 3.96 -5.56
CA MET A 34 25.49 4.34 -4.29
C MET A 34 25.91 3.15 -3.44
N TRP A 35 25.12 2.06 -3.47
CA TRP A 35 25.36 0.87 -2.65
C TRP A 35 25.95 -0.30 -3.43
N ASN A 36 26.15 -0.16 -4.74
CA ASN A 36 26.65 -1.19 -5.64
C ASN A 36 25.89 -2.52 -5.50
N VAL A 37 24.55 -2.44 -5.53
CA VAL A 37 23.64 -3.59 -5.45
C VAL A 37 22.98 -3.85 -6.80
N ASP A 38 22.64 -5.10 -7.13
CA ASP A 38 22.12 -5.44 -8.46
C ASP A 38 20.80 -4.75 -8.82
N SER A 39 19.93 -4.54 -7.83
CA SER A 39 18.65 -3.85 -8.03
C SER A 39 18.01 -3.39 -6.72
N VAL A 40 17.14 -2.39 -6.81
CA VAL A 40 16.27 -1.95 -5.71
C VAL A 40 14.82 -2.14 -6.13
N ILE A 41 14.10 -2.97 -5.38
CA ILE A 41 12.67 -3.23 -5.64
C ILE A 41 11.82 -2.15 -4.99
N ILE A 42 10.87 -1.60 -5.76
CA ILE A 42 9.81 -0.70 -5.28
C ILE A 42 8.53 -1.50 -5.06
N VAL A 43 7.98 -1.42 -3.86
CA VAL A 43 6.78 -2.16 -3.43
C VAL A 43 5.71 -1.18 -2.95
N PRO A 44 4.80 -0.72 -3.83
CA PRO A 44 3.67 0.10 -3.43
C PRO A 44 2.59 -0.76 -2.77
N ILE A 45 2.24 -0.45 -1.53
CA ILE A 45 1.13 -1.07 -0.81
C ILE A 45 -0.04 -0.10 -0.81
N VAL A 46 -1.04 -0.37 -1.66
CA VAL A 46 -2.20 0.51 -1.84
C VAL A 46 -3.48 -0.24 -1.45
N VAL A 47 -4.20 0.30 -0.48
CA VAL A 47 -5.50 -0.21 -0.01
C VAL A 47 -6.46 0.96 0.09
N SER A 48 -7.60 0.94 -0.60
CA SER A 48 -8.53 2.07 -0.53
C SER A 48 -9.19 2.21 0.84
N ALA A 49 -9.76 3.38 1.14
CA ALA A 49 -10.48 3.61 2.39
C ALA A 49 -11.68 2.68 2.61
N HIS A 50 -12.27 2.17 1.52
CA HIS A 50 -13.36 1.18 1.55
C HIS A 50 -12.85 -0.27 1.52
N GLY A 51 -11.54 -0.48 1.68
CA GLY A 51 -10.93 -1.80 1.66
C GLY A 51 -10.83 -2.41 0.26
N LEU A 52 -10.89 -1.63 -0.81
CA LEU A 52 -10.56 -2.12 -2.15
C LEU A 52 -9.04 -2.37 -2.22
N ILE A 53 -8.66 -3.54 -2.71
CA ILE A 53 -7.26 -3.94 -2.83
C ILE A 53 -6.91 -4.23 -4.28
N ALA A 54 -5.75 -3.73 -4.72
CA ALA A 54 -5.22 -4.02 -6.05
C ALA A 54 -4.93 -5.51 -6.24
N LYS A 55 -5.23 -6.07 -7.42
CA LYS A 55 -4.84 -7.45 -7.76
C LYS A 55 -3.31 -7.63 -7.77
N SER A 56 -2.57 -6.57 -8.10
CA SER A 56 -1.11 -6.52 -8.06
C SER A 56 -0.53 -6.67 -6.64
N LEU A 57 -1.33 -6.43 -5.58
CA LEU A 57 -0.86 -6.58 -4.21
C LEU A 57 -0.34 -7.99 -3.94
N ASP A 58 -0.93 -9.02 -4.54
CA ASP A 58 -0.47 -10.41 -4.36
C ASP A 58 0.95 -10.61 -4.90
N GLN A 59 1.33 -9.92 -5.98
CA GLN A 59 2.70 -9.94 -6.51
C GLN A 59 3.67 -9.18 -5.60
N HIS A 60 3.24 -8.05 -5.05
CA HIS A 60 4.01 -7.24 -4.11
C HIS A 60 4.26 -7.99 -2.79
N LEU A 61 3.25 -8.67 -2.23
CA LEU A 61 3.39 -9.50 -1.03
C LEU A 61 4.36 -10.66 -1.25
N LYS A 62 4.28 -11.34 -2.41
CA LYS A 62 5.25 -12.40 -2.76
C LYS A 62 6.69 -11.89 -2.80
N ARG A 63 6.93 -10.68 -3.33
CA ARG A 63 8.26 -10.04 -3.33
C ARG A 63 8.77 -9.75 -1.91
N LEU A 64 7.85 -9.49 -0.97
CA LEU A 64 8.14 -9.32 0.45
C LEU A 64 8.24 -10.64 1.22
N THR A 65 8.14 -11.80 0.55
CA THR A 65 8.03 -13.13 1.20
C THR A 65 6.87 -13.23 2.19
N LEU A 66 5.80 -12.45 1.94
CA LEU A 66 4.59 -12.42 2.75
C LEU A 66 3.50 -13.29 2.11
N ASP A 67 2.81 -14.04 2.96
CA ASP A 67 1.71 -14.89 2.54
C ASP A 67 0.46 -14.10 2.12
N GLY A 68 -0.34 -14.71 1.22
CA GLY A 68 -1.57 -14.10 0.70
C GLY A 68 -2.66 -13.86 1.75
N TRP A 69 -2.64 -14.52 2.92
CA TRP A 69 -3.64 -14.27 3.98
C TRP A 69 -3.52 -12.86 4.60
N ILE A 70 -2.33 -12.25 4.51
CA ILE A 70 -2.08 -10.88 5.01
C ILE A 70 -2.97 -9.86 4.29
N LYS A 71 -3.24 -10.07 3.01
CA LYS A 71 -4.18 -9.24 2.24
C LYS A 71 -5.55 -9.15 2.90
N GLY A 72 -6.10 -10.28 3.34
CA GLY A 72 -7.39 -10.34 4.02
C GLY A 72 -7.37 -9.64 5.38
N LEU A 73 -6.25 -9.75 6.12
CA LEU A 73 -6.09 -9.03 7.38
C LEU A 73 -6.01 -7.52 7.18
N MET A 74 -5.26 -7.05 6.18
CA MET A 74 -5.17 -5.64 5.84
C MET A 74 -6.55 -5.08 5.47
N GLN A 75 -7.29 -5.80 4.62
CA GLN A 75 -8.64 -5.41 4.24
C GLN A 75 -9.57 -5.29 5.46
N LYS A 76 -9.54 -6.31 6.32
CA LYS A 76 -10.35 -6.34 7.54
C LYS A 76 -9.99 -5.21 8.50
N ALA A 77 -8.70 -4.92 8.68
CA ALA A 77 -8.23 -3.84 9.55
C ALA A 77 -8.72 -2.47 9.05
N VAL A 78 -8.55 -2.17 7.76
CA VAL A 78 -9.01 -0.90 7.16
C VAL A 78 -10.52 -0.72 7.36
N LEU A 79 -11.32 -1.74 7.06
CA LEU A 79 -12.77 -1.67 7.23
C LEU A 79 -13.18 -1.44 8.69
N LEU A 80 -12.57 -2.17 9.61
CA LEU A 80 -12.89 -2.06 11.04
C LEU A 80 -12.45 -0.72 11.64
N ASP A 81 -11.27 -0.24 11.29
CA ASP A 81 -10.75 1.02 11.82
C ASP A 81 -11.47 2.22 11.23
N THR A 82 -11.79 2.22 9.92
CA THR A 82 -12.63 3.27 9.31
C THR A 82 -14.00 3.31 10.00
N ALA A 83 -14.64 2.17 10.23
CA ALA A 83 -15.91 2.12 10.96
C ALA A 83 -15.77 2.61 12.42
N ARG A 84 -14.67 2.26 13.10
CA ARG A 84 -14.40 2.70 14.47
C ARG A 84 -14.21 4.21 14.54
N ILE A 85 -13.50 4.81 13.58
CA ILE A 85 -13.31 6.26 13.48
C ILE A 85 -14.66 6.96 13.37
N VAL A 86 -15.52 6.51 12.46
CA VAL A 86 -16.87 7.09 12.29
C VAL A 86 -17.70 6.96 13.57
N ARG A 87 -17.73 5.78 14.21
CA ARG A 87 -18.46 5.56 15.48
C ARG A 87 -17.98 6.48 16.58
N ARG A 88 -16.67 6.72 16.69
CA ARG A 88 -16.10 7.61 17.70
C ARG A 88 -16.67 9.02 17.57
N PHE A 89 -16.76 9.56 16.36
CA PHE A 89 -17.33 10.90 16.15
C PHE A 89 -18.84 10.96 16.42
N LEU A 90 -19.59 9.93 16.02
CA LEU A 90 -21.02 9.85 16.35
C LEU A 90 -21.25 9.77 17.86
N SER A 91 -20.35 9.11 18.58
CA SER A 91 -20.40 9.00 20.06
C SER A 91 -19.98 10.29 20.78
N LEU A 92 -19.42 11.29 20.08
CA LEU A 92 -19.12 12.61 20.66
C LEU A 92 -20.34 13.54 20.65
N GLU A 93 -21.33 13.26 19.79
CA GLU A 93 -22.59 14.02 19.72
C GLU A 93 -23.75 13.33 20.46
N SER A 94 -23.50 12.20 21.15
CA SER A 94 -24.50 11.49 21.96
C SER A 94 -24.38 11.78 23.45
#